data_AF-A0A2J7QTG2-F1
#
_entry.id   AF-A0A2J7QTG2-F1
#
_cell.length_a   1.000
_cell.length_b   1.000
_cell.length_c   1.000
_cell.angle_alpha   90.00
_cell.angle_beta   90.00
_cell.angle_gamma   90.00
#
_symmetry.space_group_name_H-M   'P 1'
#
loop_
_entity.id
_entity.type
_entity.pdbx_description
1 polymer ?
#
loop_
_entity_poly.entity_id
_entity_poly.type
_entity_poly.pdbx_seq_one_letter_code
_entity_poly.pdbx_strand_id
1 'polypeptide(L)'
;MRVCYTSDPSFTRCSTEAVQQVFSNIQKGFPGTGIEPVDPLNIPEIKLLQGADGPITLNASMVNVTVTGLSNVKIESNNVNLEDYGFTTRLKIPKLRIEGLYTVNGRILVLPLTGHGDAWLEPEDLNVMAHVEVSMRVVDDIKFFKPEGVHVNFTIGSLRLRLDNLFNGLKALEERTNDYININWRPVVESLKPILSRIVAGFLSGILTNVFENIPAKYFIGDLS
;
A
#
# COMPACT_ATOMS: atom_id res chain seq x y z
N MET A 1 18.36 -13.81 5.07
CA MET A 1 17.84 -12.74 5.95
C MET A 1 18.58 -12.81 7.29
N ARG A 2 18.88 -11.68 7.90
CA ARG A 2 19.46 -11.62 9.26
C ARG A 2 18.40 -12.05 10.29
N VAL A 3 18.75 -12.97 11.19
CA VAL A 3 17.90 -13.39 12.33
C VAL A 3 18.13 -12.46 13.51
N CYS A 4 17.06 -12.07 14.21
CA CYS A 4 17.08 -11.11 15.32
C CYS A 4 16.58 -11.74 16.61
N TYR A 5 17.30 -11.56 17.72
CA TYR A 5 16.94 -12.12 19.02
C TYR A 5 16.42 -11.03 19.97
N THR A 6 15.34 -11.31 20.70
CA THR A 6 14.68 -10.34 21.59
C THR A 6 15.56 -9.87 22.75
N SER A 7 16.54 -10.69 23.16
CA SER A 7 17.53 -10.35 24.19
C SER A 7 18.58 -9.34 23.73
N ASP A 8 18.72 -9.10 22.42
CA ASP A 8 19.70 -8.13 21.88
C ASP A 8 19.18 -6.70 22.16
N PRO A 9 19.96 -5.84 22.85
CA PRO A 9 19.58 -4.44 23.07
C PRO A 9 19.31 -3.65 21.77
N SER A 10 19.81 -4.15 20.64
CA SER A 10 19.62 -3.60 19.30
C SER A 10 18.57 -4.34 18.46
N PHE A 11 17.69 -5.13 19.09
CA PHE A 11 16.63 -5.89 18.43
C PHE A 11 15.81 -5.07 17.44
N THR A 12 15.32 -3.89 17.81
CA THR A 12 14.56 -3.00 16.91
C THR A 12 15.36 -2.64 15.65
N ARG A 13 16.66 -2.33 15.79
CA ARG A 13 17.53 -2.04 14.64
C ARG A 13 17.71 -3.27 13.76
N CYS A 14 17.98 -4.43 14.35
CA CYS A 14 18.08 -5.69 13.63
C CYS A 14 16.80 -5.99 12.84
N SER A 15 15.65 -5.86 13.50
CA SER A 15 14.33 -6.10 12.92
C SER A 15 14.04 -5.14 11.76
N THR A 16 14.39 -3.86 11.92
CA THR A 16 14.29 -2.84 10.87
C THR A 16 15.12 -3.22 9.63
N GLU A 17 16.38 -3.62 9.83
CA GLU A 17 17.27 -4.06 8.75
C GLU A 17 16.76 -5.35 8.08
N ALA A 18 16.24 -6.31 8.86
CA ALA A 18 15.69 -7.56 8.35
C ALA A 18 14.46 -7.31 7.47
N VAL A 19 13.52 -6.47 7.91
CA VAL A 19 12.36 -6.08 7.10
C VAL A 19 12.79 -5.33 5.84
N GLN A 20 13.77 -4.44 5.91
CA GLN A 20 14.33 -3.80 4.71
C GLN A 20 14.87 -4.82 3.71
N GLN A 21 15.59 -5.86 4.17
CA GLN A 21 16.08 -6.93 3.30
C GLN A 21 14.94 -7.71 2.66
N VAL A 22 13.86 -8.02 3.39
CA VAL A 22 12.67 -8.68 2.82
C VAL A 22 12.12 -7.84 1.68
N PHE A 23 11.83 -6.55 1.94
CA PHE A 23 11.31 -5.63 0.92
C PHE A 23 12.24 -5.54 -0.30
N SER A 24 13.56 -5.48 -0.10
CA SER A 24 14.52 -5.45 -1.21
C SER A 24 14.56 -6.73 -2.03
N ASN A 25 14.30 -7.90 -1.41
CA ASN A 25 14.34 -9.17 -2.12
C ASN A 25 13.03 -9.49 -2.84
N ILE A 26 11.87 -9.13 -2.28
CA ILE A 26 10.56 -9.37 -2.92
C ILE A 26 10.34 -8.52 -4.18
N GLN A 27 11.18 -7.50 -4.44
CA GLN A 27 11.09 -6.64 -5.63
C GLN A 27 10.99 -7.45 -6.93
N LYS A 28 11.81 -8.50 -7.05
CA LYS A 28 11.86 -9.36 -8.24
C LYS A 28 10.92 -10.56 -8.15
N GLY A 29 10.18 -10.69 -7.06
CA GLY A 29 9.49 -11.90 -6.67
C GLY A 29 10.45 -13.02 -6.28
N PHE A 30 9.89 -14.14 -5.83
CA PHE A 30 10.61 -15.39 -5.60
C PHE A 30 9.96 -16.49 -6.44
N PRO A 31 10.56 -16.84 -7.60
CA PRO A 31 10.05 -17.93 -8.43
C PRO A 31 9.94 -19.23 -7.62
N GLY A 32 8.77 -19.87 -7.66
CA GLY A 32 8.51 -21.14 -6.98
C GLY A 32 7.93 -21.04 -5.56
N THR A 33 7.80 -19.83 -4.98
CA THR A 33 7.17 -19.65 -3.65
C THR A 33 5.84 -18.88 -3.69
N GLY A 34 5.30 -18.63 -4.89
CA GLY A 34 4.08 -17.85 -5.10
C GLY A 34 4.25 -16.34 -4.87
N ILE A 35 5.44 -15.85 -4.52
CA ILE A 35 5.72 -14.43 -4.32
C ILE A 35 6.00 -13.78 -5.68
N GLU A 36 5.00 -13.07 -6.20
CA GLU A 36 5.11 -12.28 -7.42
C GLU A 36 5.98 -11.03 -7.22
N PRO A 37 6.54 -10.47 -8.31
CA PRO A 37 7.20 -9.18 -8.25
C PRO A 37 6.29 -8.10 -7.67
N VAL A 38 6.84 -7.27 -6.79
CA VAL A 38 6.12 -6.11 -6.23
C VAL A 38 6.50 -4.80 -6.92
N ASP A 39 7.39 -4.83 -7.92
CA ASP A 39 7.70 -3.66 -8.76
C ASP A 39 8.08 -4.11 -10.19
N PRO A 40 7.18 -3.99 -11.19
CA PRO A 40 5.81 -3.49 -11.04
C PRO A 40 4.92 -4.46 -10.25
N LEU A 41 4.10 -3.91 -9.35
CA LEU A 41 2.99 -4.63 -8.74
C LEU A 41 1.77 -4.51 -9.66
N ASN A 42 1.26 -5.65 -10.13
CA ASN A 42 0.07 -5.72 -10.97
C ASN A 42 -1.16 -6.01 -10.12
N ILE A 43 -2.19 -5.18 -10.25
CA ILE A 43 -3.44 -5.28 -9.51
C ILE A 43 -4.58 -5.41 -10.52
N PRO A 44 -5.37 -6.50 -10.50
CA PRO A 44 -6.45 -6.69 -11.44
C PRO A 44 -7.49 -5.57 -11.39
N GLU A 45 -7.87 -5.16 -10.18
CA GLU A 45 -8.89 -4.15 -9.96
C GLU A 45 -8.74 -3.43 -8.61
N ILE A 46 -8.94 -2.11 -8.61
CA ILE A 46 -9.11 -1.28 -7.43
C ILE A 46 -10.54 -0.71 -7.48
N LYS A 47 -11.30 -0.83 -6.40
CA LYS A 47 -12.61 -0.19 -6.25
C LYS A 47 -12.59 0.82 -5.12
N LEU A 48 -13.15 1.99 -5.39
CA LEU A 48 -13.36 3.05 -4.42
C LEU A 48 -14.83 3.46 -4.46
N LEU A 49 -15.54 3.13 -3.39
CA LEU A 49 -16.92 3.53 -3.16
C LEU A 49 -16.97 4.44 -1.93
N GLN A 50 -17.10 5.74 -2.16
CA GLN A 50 -17.29 6.76 -1.13
C GLN A 50 -18.73 7.26 -1.19
N GLY A 51 -19.46 7.06 -0.09
CA GLY A 51 -20.88 7.42 0.03
C GLY A 51 -21.15 8.92 0.05
N ALA A 52 -22.43 9.29 0.18
CA ALA A 52 -22.89 10.67 0.13
C ALA A 52 -22.59 11.50 1.40
N ASP A 53 -22.13 10.85 2.48
CA ASP A 53 -21.83 11.50 3.75
C ASP A 53 -20.46 12.21 3.69
N GLY A 54 -20.44 13.36 3.01
CA GLY A 54 -19.24 14.19 2.95
C GLY A 54 -19.12 15.05 1.68
N PRO A 55 -18.01 15.79 1.56
CA PRO A 55 -17.77 16.67 0.41
C PRO A 55 -17.37 15.90 -0.86
N ILE A 56 -17.15 14.58 -0.77
CA ILE A 56 -16.82 13.71 -1.90
C ILE A 56 -17.80 12.54 -1.93
N THR A 57 -18.41 12.31 -3.09
CA THR A 57 -19.19 11.11 -3.39
C THR A 57 -18.61 10.51 -4.64
N LEU A 58 -18.04 9.31 -4.55
CA LEU A 58 -17.25 8.76 -5.64
C LEU A 58 -17.52 7.28 -5.79
N ASN A 59 -17.94 6.88 -6.98
CA ASN A 59 -17.88 5.51 -7.46
C ASN A 59 -16.79 5.46 -8.53
N ALA A 60 -15.62 4.99 -8.13
CA ALA A 60 -14.47 4.86 -9.01
C ALA A 60 -13.96 3.41 -9.01
N SER A 61 -13.45 3.00 -10.17
CA SER A 61 -12.67 1.78 -10.29
C SER A 61 -11.49 2.01 -11.21
N MET A 62 -10.43 1.25 -11.01
CA MET A 62 -9.34 1.11 -11.96
C MET A 62 -9.08 -0.38 -12.20
N VAL A 63 -8.90 -0.77 -13.45
CA VAL A 63 -8.57 -2.16 -13.85
C VAL A 63 -7.23 -2.20 -14.57
N ASN A 64 -6.60 -3.38 -14.57
CA ASN A 64 -5.26 -3.60 -15.12
C ASN A 64 -4.25 -2.59 -14.55
N VAL A 65 -4.29 -2.43 -13.23
CA VAL A 65 -3.51 -1.41 -12.54
C VAL A 65 -2.06 -1.88 -12.41
N THR A 66 -1.14 -1.02 -12.79
CA THR A 66 0.30 -1.20 -12.61
C THR A 66 0.80 -0.18 -11.60
N VAL A 67 1.47 -0.63 -10.54
CA VAL A 67 2.11 0.23 -9.54
C VAL A 67 3.61 0.05 -9.62
N THR A 68 4.36 1.13 -9.83
CA THR A 68 5.82 1.14 -9.85
C THR A 68 6.41 2.09 -8.81
N GLY A 69 7.66 1.85 -8.43
CA GLY A 69 8.41 2.66 -7.46
C GLY A 69 8.46 2.06 -6.04
N LEU A 70 7.82 0.90 -5.81
CA LEU A 70 7.87 0.16 -4.55
C LEU A 70 9.28 -0.39 -4.24
N SER A 71 10.15 -0.51 -5.25
CA SER A 71 11.57 -0.81 -5.08
C SER A 71 12.33 0.24 -4.28
N ASN A 72 11.81 1.47 -4.19
CA ASN A 72 12.42 2.58 -3.45
C ASN A 72 11.92 2.69 -2.00
N VAL A 73 11.18 1.68 -1.50
CA VAL A 73 10.73 1.64 -0.10
C VAL A 73 11.93 1.64 0.84
N LYS A 74 11.92 2.56 1.79
CA LYS A 74 12.87 2.64 2.90
C LYS A 74 12.16 2.41 4.22
N ILE A 75 12.57 1.38 4.95
CA ILE A 75 12.08 1.12 6.30
C ILE A 75 12.79 2.06 7.27
N GLU A 76 12.03 2.86 7.99
CA GLU A 76 12.56 3.77 9.01
C GLU A 76 12.64 3.10 10.37
N SER A 77 11.63 2.31 10.72
CA SER A 77 11.64 1.50 11.93
C SER A 77 10.69 0.31 11.80
N ASN A 78 11.04 -0.78 12.48
CA ASN A 78 10.16 -1.90 12.70
C ASN A 78 10.21 -2.31 14.18
N ASN A 79 9.08 -2.18 14.86
CA ASN A 79 8.93 -2.56 16.26
C ASN A 79 8.03 -3.79 16.34
N VAL A 80 8.42 -4.76 17.16
CA VAL A 80 7.62 -5.95 17.45
C VAL A 80 7.15 -5.84 18.88
N ASN A 81 5.85 -5.97 19.12
CA ASN A 81 5.32 -6.16 20.46
C ASN A 81 5.59 -7.62 20.88
N LEU A 82 6.29 -7.82 21.99
CA LEU A 82 6.71 -9.17 22.41
C LEU A 82 5.61 -9.95 23.14
N GLU A 83 4.48 -9.31 23.48
CA GLU A 83 3.34 -9.98 24.11
C GLU A 83 2.45 -10.67 23.07
N ASP A 84 2.21 -10.02 21.93
CA ASP A 84 1.30 -10.50 20.87
C ASP A 84 2.00 -10.74 19.52
N TYR A 85 3.31 -10.49 19.44
CA TYR A 85 4.13 -10.53 18.21
C TYR A 85 3.69 -9.58 17.09
N GLY A 86 2.83 -8.60 17.37
CA GLY A 86 2.37 -7.61 16.41
C GLY A 86 3.51 -6.70 15.92
N PHE A 87 3.48 -6.36 14.63
CA PHE A 87 4.51 -5.55 13.98
C PHE A 87 3.99 -4.12 13.76
N THR A 88 4.78 -3.13 14.14
CA THR A 88 4.56 -1.73 13.76
C THR A 88 5.74 -1.24 12.94
N THR A 89 5.50 -1.08 11.64
CA THR A 89 6.51 -0.69 10.65
C THR A 89 6.24 0.73 10.17
N ARG A 90 7.26 1.59 10.21
CA ARG A 90 7.26 2.89 9.53
C ARG A 90 8.15 2.81 8.30
N LEU A 91 7.64 3.25 7.18
CA LEU A 91 8.35 3.26 5.91
C LEU A 91 8.10 4.53 5.11
N LYS A 92 9.06 4.85 4.25
CA LYS A 92 8.98 5.94 3.29
C LYS A 92 9.03 5.41 1.87
N ILE A 93 8.29 6.06 0.99
CA ILE A 93 8.33 5.81 -0.45
C ILE A 93 8.51 7.18 -1.13
N PRO A 94 9.64 7.43 -1.81
CA PRO A 94 9.89 8.73 -2.42
C PRO A 94 8.86 9.09 -3.49
N LYS A 95 8.50 8.12 -4.35
CA LYS A 95 7.56 8.30 -5.44
C LYS A 95 6.94 6.96 -5.82
N LEU A 96 5.63 6.98 -6.10
CA LEU A 96 4.96 5.90 -6.80
C LEU A 96 4.39 6.41 -8.12
N ARG A 97 4.20 5.49 -9.06
CA ARG A 97 3.41 5.70 -10.27
C ARG A 97 2.36 4.60 -10.33
N ILE A 98 1.10 4.99 -10.39
CA ILE A 98 -0.06 4.10 -10.46
C ILE A 98 -0.75 4.39 -11.77
N GLU A 99 -0.90 3.39 -12.63
CA GLU A 99 -1.46 3.54 -13.98
C GLU A 99 -2.49 2.45 -14.23
N GLY A 100 -3.51 2.74 -15.02
CA GLY A 100 -4.51 1.75 -15.41
C GLY A 100 -5.71 2.38 -16.09
N LEU A 101 -6.69 1.54 -16.42
CA LEU A 101 -7.94 1.96 -17.03
C LEU A 101 -8.94 2.31 -15.95
N TYR A 102 -9.35 3.58 -15.87
CA TYR A 102 -10.27 4.04 -14.85
C TYR A 102 -11.71 4.12 -15.38
N THR A 103 -12.65 4.06 -14.46
CA THR A 103 -14.03 4.53 -14.65
C THR A 103 -14.42 5.29 -13.39
N VAL A 104 -15.00 6.47 -13.55
CA VAL A 104 -15.45 7.32 -12.44
C VAL A 104 -16.84 7.85 -12.70
N ASN A 105 -17.65 7.86 -11.64
CA ASN A 105 -18.90 8.60 -11.56
C ASN A 105 -19.03 9.16 -10.14
N GLY A 106 -19.28 10.47 -10.04
CA GLY A 106 -19.57 11.10 -8.76
C GLY A 106 -19.29 12.59 -8.77
N ARG A 107 -18.78 13.07 -7.65
CA ARG A 107 -18.49 14.48 -7.42
C ARG A 107 -17.34 14.60 -6.41
N ILE A 108 -16.37 15.45 -6.72
CA ILE A 108 -15.33 15.88 -5.78
C ILE A 108 -15.59 17.34 -5.46
N LEU A 109 -15.88 17.64 -4.19
CA LEU A 109 -16.25 18.98 -3.74
C LEU A 109 -17.47 19.52 -4.52
N VAL A 110 -17.28 20.53 -5.36
CA VAL A 110 -18.32 21.12 -6.22
C VAL A 110 -18.29 20.58 -7.64
N LEU A 111 -17.30 19.77 -8.01
CA LEU A 111 -17.09 19.31 -9.38
C LEU A 111 -17.74 17.95 -9.64
N PRO A 112 -18.74 17.87 -10.54
CA PRO A 112 -19.21 16.58 -11.03
C PRO A 112 -18.08 15.91 -11.82
N LEU A 113 -17.94 14.59 -11.65
CA LEU A 113 -16.92 13.77 -12.29
C LEU A 113 -17.59 12.60 -12.99
N THR A 114 -17.37 12.51 -14.29
CA THR A 114 -17.74 11.35 -15.09
C THR A 114 -16.71 11.15 -16.18
N GLY A 115 -16.28 9.91 -16.38
CA GLY A 115 -15.32 9.57 -17.40
C GLY A 115 -14.83 8.15 -17.26
N HIS A 116 -14.20 7.69 -18.33
CA HIS A 116 -13.54 6.40 -18.40
C HIS A 116 -12.43 6.50 -19.45
N GLY A 117 -11.29 5.89 -19.19
CA GLY A 117 -10.13 6.01 -20.07
C GLY A 117 -8.87 5.60 -19.35
N ASP A 118 -7.73 6.05 -19.87
CA ASP A 118 -6.45 5.89 -19.19
C ASP A 118 -6.34 6.90 -18.04
N ALA A 119 -5.74 6.45 -16.95
CA ALA A 119 -5.39 7.32 -15.83
C ALA A 119 -4.00 6.99 -15.30
N TRP A 120 -3.39 8.02 -14.73
CA TRP A 120 -2.22 7.86 -13.90
C TRP A 120 -2.25 8.74 -12.68
N LEU A 121 -1.62 8.27 -11.60
CA LEU A 121 -1.44 8.98 -10.34
C LEU A 121 0.02 8.85 -9.89
N GLU A 122 0.56 9.94 -9.37
CA GLU A 122 1.92 10.05 -8.85
C GLU A 122 1.91 10.74 -7.49
N PRO A 123 1.69 9.98 -6.39
CA PRO A 123 1.98 10.49 -5.07
C PRO A 123 3.49 10.50 -4.83
N GLU A 124 3.97 11.54 -4.15
CA GLU A 124 5.38 11.69 -3.75
C GLU A 124 5.50 11.94 -2.24
N ASP A 125 6.67 11.63 -1.68
CA ASP A 125 7.00 11.73 -0.26
C ASP A 125 6.01 11.01 0.65
N LEU A 126 5.72 9.75 0.33
CA LEU A 126 4.81 8.94 1.12
C LEU A 126 5.48 8.54 2.43
N ASN A 127 4.79 8.79 3.55
CA ASN A 127 5.14 8.26 4.86
C ASN A 127 4.03 7.31 5.28
N VAL A 128 4.36 6.04 5.51
CA VAL A 128 3.38 4.99 5.80
C VAL A 128 3.71 4.37 7.15
N MET A 129 2.69 4.20 7.97
CA MET A 129 2.74 3.42 9.20
C MET A 129 1.78 2.24 9.04
N ALA A 130 2.31 1.03 9.08
CA ALA A 130 1.56 -0.20 9.05
C ALA A 130 1.61 -0.86 10.44
N HIS A 131 0.46 -1.26 10.95
CA HIS A 131 0.31 -2.12 12.12
C HIS A 131 -0.25 -3.46 11.66
N VAL A 132 0.44 -4.54 12.01
CA VAL A 132 0.11 -5.90 11.61
C VAL A 132 -0.09 -6.74 12.85
N GLU A 133 -1.29 -7.25 13.01
CA GLU A 133 -1.66 -8.21 14.03
C GLU A 133 -1.42 -9.62 13.47
N VAL A 134 -0.79 -10.48 14.25
CA VAL A 134 -0.45 -11.84 13.83
C VAL A 134 -0.90 -12.86 14.86
N SER A 135 -1.21 -14.07 14.38
CA SER A 135 -1.27 -15.28 15.18
C SER A 135 -0.13 -16.22 14.77
N MET A 136 0.06 -17.28 15.57
CA MET A 136 1.07 -18.30 15.29
C MET A 136 0.41 -19.57 14.74
N ARG A 137 0.92 -20.05 13.61
CA ARG A 137 0.56 -21.33 13.00
C ARG A 137 1.75 -22.28 13.09
N VAL A 138 1.52 -23.54 13.46
CA VAL A 138 2.57 -24.58 13.49
C VAL A 138 2.30 -25.61 12.40
N VAL A 139 3.32 -25.92 11.60
CA VAL A 139 3.28 -26.95 10.54
C VAL A 139 4.58 -27.75 10.65
N ASP A 140 4.48 -29.06 10.86
CA ASP A 140 5.64 -29.96 11.02
C ASP A 140 6.68 -29.43 12.03
N ASP A 141 6.20 -29.00 13.20
CA ASP A 141 6.98 -28.35 14.28
C ASP A 141 7.65 -27.02 13.92
N ILE A 142 7.38 -26.47 12.74
CA ILE A 142 7.86 -25.16 12.30
C ILE A 142 6.77 -24.11 12.54
N LYS A 143 7.13 -23.04 13.25
CA LYS A 143 6.25 -21.89 13.51
C LYS A 143 6.28 -20.90 12.34
N PHE A 144 5.10 -20.44 11.94
CA PHE A 144 4.86 -19.41 10.94
C PHE A 144 3.96 -18.34 11.54
N PHE A 145 4.14 -17.10 11.11
CA PHE A 145 3.15 -16.05 11.40
C PHE A 145 1.95 -16.20 10.47
N LYS A 146 0.79 -15.81 10.95
CA LYS A 146 -0.42 -15.68 10.14
C LYS A 146 -0.98 -14.27 10.39
N PRO A 147 -1.05 -13.40 9.37
CA PRO A 147 -1.69 -12.09 9.53
C PRO A 147 -3.17 -12.28 9.90
N GLU A 148 -3.62 -11.60 10.95
CA GLU A 148 -5.04 -11.55 11.35
C GLU A 148 -5.64 -10.17 11.05
N GLY A 149 -4.84 -9.11 11.15
CA GLY A 149 -5.26 -7.74 10.93
C GLY A 149 -4.13 -6.88 10.35
N VAL A 150 -4.47 -6.00 9.42
CA VAL A 150 -3.54 -5.01 8.86
C VAL A 150 -4.20 -3.65 8.88
N HIS A 151 -3.56 -2.69 9.54
CA HIS A 151 -4.02 -1.32 9.64
C HIS A 151 -2.96 -0.38 9.07
N VAL A 152 -3.36 0.50 8.16
CA VAL A 152 -2.45 1.42 7.48
C VAL A 152 -2.90 2.86 7.69
N ASN A 153 -1.96 3.69 8.12
CA ASN A 153 -2.08 5.15 8.05
C ASN A 153 -0.95 5.68 7.18
N PHE A 154 -1.22 6.72 6.39
CA PHE A 154 -0.22 7.33 5.53
C PHE A 154 -0.39 8.84 5.41
N THR A 155 0.68 9.52 5.02
CA THR A 155 0.65 10.89 4.50
C THR A 155 1.43 10.92 3.19
N ILE A 156 1.14 11.91 2.35
CA ILE A 156 1.88 12.18 1.12
C ILE A 156 2.26 13.67 1.08
N GLY A 157 3.41 13.97 0.48
CA GLY A 157 3.88 15.36 0.32
C GLY A 157 3.22 16.06 -0.85
N SER A 158 2.98 15.33 -1.95
CA SER A 158 2.28 15.83 -3.13
C SER A 158 1.51 14.71 -3.84
N LEU A 159 0.60 15.09 -4.74
CA LEU A 159 -0.05 14.20 -5.68
C LEU A 159 -0.20 14.92 -7.01
N ARG A 160 0.22 14.25 -8.09
CA ARG A 160 -0.18 14.59 -9.46
C ARG A 160 -1.02 13.47 -10.04
N LEU A 161 -1.98 13.81 -10.87
CA LEU A 161 -2.76 12.84 -11.61
C LEU A 161 -3.21 13.35 -12.97
N ARG A 162 -3.60 12.39 -13.81
CA ARG A 162 -4.30 12.60 -15.06
C ARG A 162 -5.41 11.58 -15.20
N LEU A 163 -6.58 12.07 -15.58
CA LEU A 163 -7.73 11.30 -16.00
C LEU A 163 -8.05 11.71 -17.44
N ASP A 164 -7.84 10.82 -18.40
CA ASP A 164 -8.12 11.07 -19.82
C ASP A 164 -9.56 10.69 -20.19
N ASN A 165 -10.14 11.38 -21.17
CA ASN A 165 -11.51 11.17 -21.62
C ASN A 165 -12.57 11.44 -20.52
N LEU A 166 -12.32 12.47 -19.70
CA LEU A 166 -13.36 13.03 -18.84
C LEU A 166 -14.44 13.71 -19.69
N PHE A 167 -15.70 13.61 -19.25
CA PHE A 167 -16.86 14.23 -19.92
C PHE A 167 -16.96 13.88 -21.41
N ASN A 168 -16.63 12.63 -21.77
CA ASN A 168 -16.61 12.13 -23.15
C ASN A 168 -15.65 12.94 -24.06
N GLY A 169 -14.48 13.34 -23.53
CA GLY A 169 -13.41 13.97 -24.29
C GLY A 169 -13.58 15.47 -24.53
N LEU A 170 -14.45 16.14 -23.77
CA LEU A 170 -14.54 17.61 -23.78
C LEU A 170 -13.27 18.22 -23.17
N LYS A 171 -12.23 18.40 -24.00
CA LYS A 171 -10.86 18.79 -23.60
C LYS A 171 -10.81 19.95 -22.62
N ALA A 172 -11.56 21.03 -22.87
CA ALA A 172 -11.56 22.20 -21.99
C ALA A 172 -12.09 21.90 -20.57
N LEU A 173 -13.04 20.98 -20.43
CA LEU A 173 -13.53 20.54 -19.12
C LEU A 173 -12.55 19.53 -18.49
N GLU A 174 -12.05 18.59 -19.28
CA GLU A 174 -11.05 17.61 -18.85
C GLU A 174 -9.80 18.28 -18.27
N GLU A 175 -9.21 19.25 -18.98
CA GLU A 175 -8.03 19.99 -18.54
C GLU A 175 -8.30 20.73 -17.23
N ARG A 176 -9.40 21.50 -17.17
CA ARG A 176 -9.79 22.24 -15.96
C ARG A 176 -10.05 21.33 -14.77
N THR A 177 -10.64 20.16 -14.98
CA THR A 177 -10.89 19.20 -13.90
C THR A 177 -9.62 18.57 -13.40
N ASN A 178 -8.71 18.16 -14.30
CA ASN A 178 -7.39 17.66 -13.91
C ASN A 178 -6.59 18.73 -13.14
N ASP A 179 -6.56 19.97 -13.64
CA ASP A 179 -5.89 21.09 -12.96
C ASP A 179 -6.49 21.35 -11.58
N TYR A 180 -7.82 21.37 -11.48
CA TYR A 180 -8.48 21.57 -10.20
C TYR A 180 -8.11 20.49 -9.18
N ILE A 181 -8.13 19.21 -9.58
CA ILE A 181 -7.78 18.13 -8.66
C ILE A 181 -6.30 18.20 -8.27
N ASN A 182 -5.40 18.50 -9.22
CA ASN A 182 -3.97 18.66 -8.96
C ASN A 182 -3.67 19.86 -8.05
N ILE A 183 -4.39 20.97 -8.17
CA ILE A 183 -4.26 22.13 -7.28
C ILE A 183 -4.80 21.81 -5.88
N ASN A 184 -5.95 21.11 -5.83
CA ASN A 184 -6.67 20.83 -4.59
C ASN A 184 -6.45 19.39 -4.08
N TRP A 185 -5.32 18.78 -4.40
CA TRP A 185 -5.09 17.36 -4.16
C TRP A 185 -5.18 16.98 -2.67
N ARG A 186 -4.74 17.87 -1.78
CA ARG A 186 -4.63 17.59 -0.34
C ARG A 186 -6.02 17.37 0.31
N PRO A 187 -6.99 18.29 0.19
CA PRO A 187 -8.36 18.03 0.64
C PRO A 187 -8.98 16.77 0.04
N VAL A 188 -8.67 16.45 -1.22
CA VAL A 188 -9.18 15.25 -1.89
C VAL A 188 -8.66 13.99 -1.24
N VAL A 189 -7.33 13.90 -1.05
CA VAL A 189 -6.69 12.74 -0.40
C VAL A 189 -7.11 12.62 1.05
N GLU A 190 -7.22 13.73 1.80
CA GLU A 190 -7.66 13.72 3.19
C GLU A 190 -9.09 13.19 3.34
N SER A 191 -10.00 13.60 2.45
CA SER A 191 -11.38 13.11 2.45
C SER A 191 -11.50 11.64 2.04
N LEU A 192 -10.61 11.15 1.17
CA LEU A 192 -10.58 9.74 0.73
C LEU A 192 -9.70 8.84 1.61
N LYS A 193 -8.95 9.43 2.56
CA LYS A 193 -7.96 8.72 3.36
C LYS A 193 -8.50 7.45 4.03
N PRO A 194 -9.68 7.42 4.66
CA PRO A 194 -10.18 6.20 5.30
C PRO A 194 -10.39 5.03 4.34
N ILE A 195 -10.88 5.28 3.12
CA ILE A 195 -11.05 4.22 2.12
C ILE A 195 -9.71 3.83 1.48
N LEU A 196 -8.85 4.80 1.17
CA LEU A 196 -7.50 4.53 0.64
C LEU A 196 -6.66 3.71 1.62
N SER A 197 -6.71 4.01 2.92
CA SER A 197 -6.05 3.23 3.97
C SER A 197 -6.50 1.77 3.98
N ARG A 198 -7.81 1.50 3.81
CA ARG A 198 -8.33 0.13 3.75
C ARG A 198 -7.91 -0.59 2.48
N ILE A 199 -7.92 0.09 1.34
CA ILE A 199 -7.44 -0.48 0.07
C ILE A 199 -5.97 -0.87 0.18
N VAL A 200 -5.11 0.03 0.68
CA VAL A 200 -3.68 -0.24 0.87
C VAL A 200 -3.46 -1.37 1.89
N ALA A 201 -4.21 -1.38 3.00
CA ALA A 201 -4.15 -2.47 3.98
C ALA A 201 -4.51 -3.83 3.38
N GLY A 202 -5.50 -3.89 2.49
CA GLY A 202 -5.88 -5.11 1.76
C GLY A 202 -4.74 -5.64 0.90
N PHE A 203 -4.09 -4.78 0.11
CA PHE A 203 -2.93 -5.17 -0.69
C PHE A 203 -1.75 -5.62 0.16
N LEU A 204 -1.44 -4.89 1.23
CA LEU A 204 -0.37 -5.25 2.16
C LEU A 204 -0.66 -6.58 2.85
N SER A 205 -1.91 -6.86 3.22
CA SER A 205 -2.32 -8.14 3.81
C SER A 205 -2.06 -9.32 2.86
N GLY A 206 -2.38 -9.18 1.57
CA GLY A 206 -2.08 -10.22 0.57
C GLY A 206 -0.57 -10.51 0.46
N ILE A 207 0.25 -9.46 0.42
CA ILE A 207 1.72 -9.59 0.38
C ILE A 207 2.23 -10.27 1.66
N LEU A 208 1.79 -9.81 2.83
CA LEU A 208 2.21 -10.34 4.12
C LEU A 208 1.79 -11.80 4.33
N THR A 209 0.61 -12.18 3.87
CA THR A 209 0.12 -13.57 3.92
C THR A 209 1.12 -14.47 3.20
N ASN A 210 1.48 -14.12 1.97
CA ASN A 210 2.42 -14.88 1.18
C ASN A 210 3.83 -14.93 1.79
N VAL A 211 4.29 -13.82 2.39
CA VAL A 211 5.59 -13.77 3.08
C VAL A 211 5.59 -14.64 4.34
N PHE A 212 4.59 -14.49 5.20
CA PHE A 212 4.56 -15.17 6.50
C PHE A 212 4.18 -16.65 6.41
N GLU A 213 3.45 -17.07 5.38
CA GLU A 213 3.18 -18.49 5.13
C GLU A 213 4.40 -19.24 4.57
N ASN A 214 5.31 -18.56 3.87
CA ASN A 214 6.48 -19.18 3.26
C ASN A 214 7.77 -19.00 4.06
N ILE A 215 7.82 -18.05 5.00
CA ILE A 215 9.01 -17.76 5.81
C ILE A 215 8.74 -18.09 7.28
N PRO A 216 9.45 -19.07 7.86
CA PRO A 216 9.32 -19.41 9.27
C PRO A 216 9.53 -18.22 10.21
N ALA A 217 8.74 -18.16 11.28
CA ALA A 217 8.74 -17.08 12.28
C ALA A 217 10.14 -16.84 12.88
N LYS A 218 10.93 -17.90 13.04
CA LYS A 218 12.32 -17.83 13.55
C LYS A 218 13.24 -16.92 12.75
N TYR A 219 12.94 -16.67 11.47
CA TYR A 219 13.74 -15.75 10.67
C TYR A 219 13.49 -14.29 11.04
N PHE A 220 12.29 -13.96 11.53
CA PHE A 220 11.96 -12.63 12.02
C PHE A 220 12.32 -12.45 13.50
N ILE A 221 12.09 -13.49 14.31
CA ILE A 221 12.37 -13.53 15.76
C ILE A 221 13.03 -14.86 16.11
N GLY A 222 14.35 -14.85 16.31
CA GLY A 222 15.18 -16.05 16.50
C GLY A 222 14.78 -16.90 17.70
N ASP A 223 14.18 -16.29 18.72
CA ASP A 223 13.67 -16.93 19.94
C ASP A 223 12.50 -17.90 19.65
N LEU A 224 11.88 -17.81 18.47
CA LEU A 224 10.80 -18.68 18.03
C LEU A 224 11.28 -19.95 17.28
N SER A 225 12.57 -20.27 17.38
CA SER A 225 13.14 -21.51 16.82
C SER A 225 12.58 -22.78 17.46
#